data_AF-A0A960YBH3-F1
#
_entry.id   AF-A0A960YBH3-F1
#
_cell.length_a   1.000
_cell.length_b   1.000
_cell.length_c   1.000
_cell.angle_alpha   90.00
_cell.angle_beta   90.00
_cell.angle_gamma   90.00
#
_symmetry.space_group_name_H-M   'P 1'
#
loop_
_entity.id
_entity.type
_entity.pdbx_description
1 polymer ?
#
loop_
_entity_poly.entity_id
_entity_poly.type
_entity_poly.pdbx_seq_one_letter_code
_entity_poly.pdbx_strand_id
1 'polypeptide(L)'
;MYIKVFVEPNDYIEAFSKGEAVKIILKRFSFDQLGEVYLVLGQILISQKMEAYQQLAQAALKELVQNAIKATRKRIFYIQSGIDLVKEHDKGLEKFRDSFAETMPDEFTIEGHADFTAEVTFQLINKSILIMVKNQGVMTREEVRNVDFMLERGRKFSQVAEILTDEVKTREGGGLGLSMLVILMKNMGLPVENLYYKVHEKETVFFLKLN
;
A
#
# COMPACT_ATOMS: atom_id res chain seq x y z
N MET A 1 23.26 -0.43 8.27
CA MET A 1 23.48 -1.70 7.53
C MET A 1 22.42 -1.75 6.45
N TYR A 2 22.79 -1.57 5.18
CA TYR A 2 21.84 -1.59 4.06
C TYR A 2 21.19 -2.98 3.96
N ILE A 3 19.86 -3.06 4.07
CA ILE A 3 19.13 -4.31 3.91
C ILE A 3 18.60 -4.38 2.48
N LYS A 4 19.27 -5.16 1.64
CA LYS A 4 18.83 -5.43 0.27
C LYS A 4 17.51 -6.20 0.32
N VAL A 5 16.50 -5.75 -0.44
CA VAL A 5 15.25 -6.51 -0.61
C VAL A 5 15.51 -7.73 -1.50
N PHE A 6 14.80 -8.83 -1.23
CA PHE A 6 14.82 -9.99 -2.10
C PHE A 6 13.84 -9.76 -3.25
N VAL A 7 14.33 -9.84 -4.48
CA VAL A 7 13.55 -9.69 -5.72
C VAL A 7 13.54 -11.04 -6.42
N GLU A 8 12.35 -11.54 -6.74
CA GLU A 8 12.16 -12.80 -7.44
C GLU A 8 11.37 -12.59 -8.73
N PRO A 9 11.86 -13.06 -9.89
CA PRO A 9 13.14 -13.75 -10.09
C PRO A 9 14.35 -12.80 -10.09
N ASN A 10 15.57 -13.34 -9.99
CA ASN A 10 16.80 -12.54 -9.97
C ASN A 10 17.01 -11.73 -11.26
N ASP A 11 16.62 -12.28 -12.41
CA ASP A 11 16.60 -11.56 -13.70
C ASP A 11 15.20 -10.99 -13.97
N TYR A 12 14.79 -10.08 -13.09
CA TYR A 12 13.43 -9.56 -13.07
C TYR A 12 13.07 -8.74 -14.31
N ILE A 13 14.03 -8.12 -15.00
CA ILE A 13 13.74 -7.36 -16.22
C ILE A 13 13.38 -8.31 -17.37
N GLU A 14 14.15 -9.38 -17.58
CA GLU A 14 13.82 -10.38 -18.58
C GLU A 14 12.48 -11.06 -18.25
N ALA A 15 12.29 -11.48 -17.01
CA ALA A 15 11.05 -12.11 -16.56
C ALA A 15 9.83 -11.19 -16.75
N PHE A 16 9.94 -9.93 -16.33
CA PHE A 16 8.88 -8.94 -16.51
C PHE A 16 8.52 -8.74 -17.99
N SER A 17 9.51 -8.69 -18.87
CA SER A 17 9.29 -8.55 -20.32
C SER A 17 8.52 -9.72 -20.94
N LYS A 18 8.57 -10.91 -20.32
CA LYS A 18 7.80 -12.10 -20.70
C LYS A 18 6.40 -12.14 -20.08
N GLY A 19 6.03 -11.16 -19.25
CA GLY A 19 4.76 -11.12 -18.52
C GLY A 19 4.79 -11.89 -17.20
N GLU A 20 5.96 -12.36 -16.76
CA GLU A 20 6.13 -13.01 -15.47
C GLU A 20 6.04 -11.98 -14.33
N ALA A 21 5.59 -12.44 -13.17
CA ALA A 21 5.45 -11.59 -12.00
C ALA A 21 6.82 -11.39 -11.32
N VAL A 22 7.19 -10.13 -11.08
CA VAL A 22 8.36 -9.73 -10.29
C VAL A 22 7.88 -9.42 -8.88
N LYS A 23 8.31 -10.20 -7.90
CA LYS A 23 7.87 -10.11 -6.51
C LYS A 23 8.97 -9.60 -5.60
N ILE A 24 8.59 -8.75 -4.65
CA ILE A 24 9.46 -8.22 -3.61
C ILE A 24 8.76 -8.39 -2.27
N ILE A 25 9.34 -9.18 -1.37
CA ILE A 25 8.78 -9.43 -0.03
C ILE A 25 9.46 -8.51 0.98
N LEU A 26 8.66 -7.67 1.61
CA LEU A 26 9.04 -6.75 2.68
C LEU A 26 8.76 -7.41 4.03
N LYS A 27 9.84 -7.77 4.73
CA LYS A 27 9.81 -8.34 6.10
C LYS A 27 10.07 -7.31 7.20
N ARG A 28 10.53 -6.13 6.81
CA ARG A 28 10.72 -4.96 7.66
C ARG A 28 10.12 -3.76 6.93
N PHE A 29 9.64 -2.76 7.64
CA PHE A 29 9.46 -1.46 7.01
C PHE A 29 10.62 -0.56 7.41
N SER A 30 11.45 -0.23 6.44
CA SER A 30 12.44 0.82 6.54
C SER A 30 12.43 1.64 5.25
N PHE A 31 12.83 2.90 5.34
CA PHE A 31 13.01 3.74 4.16
C PHE A 31 13.95 3.10 3.13
N ASP A 32 14.98 2.38 3.59
CA ASP A 32 15.93 1.68 2.73
C ASP A 32 15.24 0.63 1.83
N GLN A 33 14.34 -0.20 2.39
CA GLN A 33 13.64 -1.21 1.60
C GLN A 33 12.71 -0.61 0.55
N LEU A 34 12.04 0.50 0.89
CA LEU A 34 11.18 1.20 -0.06
C LEU A 34 12.00 1.87 -1.18
N GLY A 35 13.20 2.35 -0.87
CA GLY A 35 14.16 2.85 -1.87
C GLY A 35 14.54 1.79 -2.90
N GLU A 36 14.84 0.56 -2.46
CA GLU A 36 15.13 -0.56 -3.37
C GLU A 36 13.93 -0.92 -4.26
N VAL A 37 12.71 -0.93 -3.70
CA VAL A 37 11.48 -1.12 -4.48
C VAL A 37 11.35 -0.05 -5.57
N TYR A 38 11.69 1.20 -5.27
CA TYR A 38 11.66 2.30 -6.26
C TYR A 38 12.72 2.15 -7.35
N LEU A 39 13.89 1.57 -7.04
CA LEU A 39 14.91 1.27 -8.04
C LEU A 39 14.39 0.21 -9.03
N VAL A 40 13.80 -0.89 -8.52
CA VAL A 40 13.20 -1.93 -9.37
C VAL A 40 12.07 -1.36 -10.22
N LEU A 41 11.17 -0.58 -9.63
CA LEU A 41 10.11 0.13 -10.35
C LEU A 41 10.69 1.00 -11.47
N GLY A 42 11.70 1.82 -11.19
CA GLY A 42 12.30 2.72 -12.18
C GLY A 42 12.84 1.97 -13.39
N GLN A 43 13.53 0.85 -13.17
CA GLN A 43 14.04 0.01 -14.25
C GLN A 43 12.92 -0.65 -15.06
N ILE A 44 11.85 -1.11 -14.39
CA ILE A 44 10.66 -1.65 -15.05
C ILE A 44 10.00 -0.58 -15.93
N LEU A 45 9.80 0.64 -15.41
CA LEU A 45 9.19 1.76 -16.16
C LEU A 45 10.04 2.12 -17.39
N ILE A 46 11.37 2.23 -17.23
CA ILE A 46 12.29 2.50 -18.35
C ILE A 46 12.20 1.40 -19.41
N SER A 47 12.16 0.12 -19.01
CA SER A 47 12.05 -1.01 -19.95
C SER A 47 10.77 -0.96 -20.81
N GLN A 48 9.71 -0.34 -20.30
CA GLN A 48 8.42 -0.19 -20.98
C GLN A 48 8.20 1.20 -21.59
N LYS A 49 9.15 2.13 -21.46
CA LYS A 49 9.02 3.54 -21.88
C LYS A 49 7.85 4.26 -21.20
N MET A 50 7.68 3.99 -19.90
CA MET A 50 6.60 4.48 -19.04
C MET A 50 7.10 5.38 -17.90
N GLU A 51 8.25 6.03 -18.07
CA GLU A 51 8.92 6.87 -17.07
C GLU A 51 8.05 8.04 -16.58
N ALA A 52 7.11 8.50 -17.42
CA ALA A 52 6.14 9.53 -17.05
C ALA A 52 5.31 9.15 -15.81
N TYR A 53 5.12 7.84 -15.54
CA TYR A 53 4.38 7.35 -14.37
C TYR A 53 5.22 7.26 -13.09
N GLN A 54 6.51 7.58 -13.13
CA GLN A 54 7.42 7.32 -12.00
C GLN A 54 6.97 7.99 -10.70
N GLN A 55 6.59 9.27 -10.74
CA GLN A 55 6.16 9.98 -9.53
C GLN A 55 4.86 9.41 -8.96
N LEU A 56 3.88 9.11 -9.82
CA LEU A 56 2.61 8.51 -9.42
C LEU A 56 2.82 7.11 -8.82
N ALA A 57 3.60 6.27 -9.48
CA ALA A 57 3.85 4.90 -9.05
C ALA A 57 4.63 4.85 -7.73
N GLN A 58 5.61 5.75 -7.53
CA GLN A 58 6.32 5.88 -6.25
C GLN A 58 5.38 6.36 -5.14
N ALA A 59 4.54 7.37 -5.40
CA ALA A 59 3.55 7.85 -4.43
C ALA A 59 2.57 6.74 -4.05
N ALA A 60 2.08 5.98 -5.04
CA ALA A 60 1.17 4.87 -4.82
C ALA A 60 1.83 3.75 -4.01
N LEU A 61 3.05 3.35 -4.36
CA LEU A 61 3.79 2.34 -3.60
C LEU A 61 4.01 2.77 -2.15
N LYS A 62 4.41 4.03 -1.92
CA LYS A 62 4.58 4.55 -0.55
C LYS A 62 3.32 4.38 0.28
N GLU A 63 2.20 4.89 -0.24
CA GLU A 63 0.91 4.90 0.45
C GLU A 63 0.40 3.47 0.67
N LEU A 64 0.41 2.63 -0.37
CA LEU A 64 -0.11 1.28 -0.29
C LEU A 64 0.74 0.39 0.64
N VAL A 65 2.07 0.51 0.59
CA VAL A 65 2.97 -0.21 1.49
C VAL A 65 2.78 0.27 2.93
N GLN A 66 2.72 1.60 3.18
CA GLN A 66 2.44 2.14 4.51
C GLN A 66 1.11 1.64 5.07
N ASN A 67 0.06 1.57 4.25
CA ASN A 67 -1.24 1.03 4.64
C ASN A 67 -1.18 -0.47 4.96
N ALA A 68 -0.48 -1.25 4.14
CA ALA A 68 -0.22 -2.68 4.39
C ALA A 68 0.46 -2.89 5.75
N ILE A 69 1.48 -2.09 6.07
CA ILE A 69 2.21 -2.21 7.35
C ILE A 69 1.37 -1.74 8.52
N LYS A 70 0.61 -0.65 8.38
CA LYS A 70 -0.30 -0.19 9.43
C LYS A 70 -1.34 -1.26 9.76
N ALA A 71 -1.91 -1.90 8.74
CA ALA A 71 -2.85 -3.00 8.91
C ALA A 71 -2.19 -4.17 9.65
N THR A 72 -1.01 -4.60 9.23
CA THR A 72 -0.22 -5.66 9.89
C THR A 72 0.10 -5.33 11.35
N ARG A 73 0.61 -4.13 11.63
CA ARG A 73 0.90 -3.65 12.99
C ARG A 73 -0.32 -3.70 13.89
N LYS A 74 -1.47 -3.24 13.39
CA LYS A 74 -2.73 -3.27 14.10
C LYS A 74 -3.12 -4.70 14.46
N ARG A 75 -2.96 -5.67 13.55
CA ARG A 75 -3.27 -7.08 13.83
C ARG A 75 -2.34 -7.70 14.85
N ILE A 76 -1.03 -7.47 14.73
CA ILE A 76 -0.05 -7.93 15.72
C ILE A 76 -0.37 -7.35 17.11
N PHE A 77 -0.68 -6.05 17.18
CA PHE A 77 -1.07 -5.39 18.44
C PHE A 77 -2.31 -6.03 19.07
N TYR A 78 -3.33 -6.35 18.27
CA TYR A 78 -4.58 -6.93 18.77
C TYR A 78 -4.34 -8.34 19.31
N ILE A 79 -3.55 -9.15 18.60
CA ILE A 79 -3.15 -10.49 19.03
C ILE A 79 -2.37 -10.41 20.36
N GLN A 80 -1.36 -9.55 20.43
CA GLN A 80 -0.51 -9.39 21.63
C GLN A 80 -1.30 -8.85 22.84
N SER A 81 -2.29 -7.99 22.59
CA SER A 81 -3.11 -7.38 23.63
C SER A 81 -4.33 -8.22 24.02
N GLY A 82 -4.54 -9.38 23.39
CA GLY A 82 -5.72 -10.23 23.59
C GLY A 82 -7.05 -9.55 23.23
N ILE A 83 -7.02 -8.59 22.30
CA ILE A 83 -8.19 -7.82 21.87
C ILE A 83 -8.90 -8.57 20.75
N ASP A 84 -10.19 -8.88 20.94
CA ASP A 84 -11.01 -9.45 19.88
C ASP A 84 -11.27 -8.39 18.79
N LEU A 85 -10.71 -8.61 17.61
CA LEU A 85 -10.80 -7.70 16.47
C LEU A 85 -12.24 -7.36 16.06
N VAL A 86 -13.19 -8.28 16.27
CA VAL A 86 -14.59 -8.13 15.87
C VAL A 86 -15.40 -7.49 16.98
N LYS A 87 -15.17 -7.90 18.24
CA LYS A 87 -16.00 -7.46 19.38
C LYS A 87 -15.48 -6.19 20.06
N GLU A 88 -14.17 -5.97 20.04
CA GLU A 88 -13.51 -4.87 20.77
C GLU A 88 -12.82 -3.88 19.83
N HIS A 89 -13.31 -3.72 18.60
CA HIS A 89 -12.64 -2.91 17.57
C HIS A 89 -12.39 -1.46 18.00
N ASP A 90 -13.41 -0.74 18.51
CA ASP A 90 -13.27 0.67 18.93
C ASP A 90 -12.22 0.84 20.04
N LYS A 91 -12.28 -0.02 21.07
CA LYS A 91 -11.33 -0.04 22.19
C LYS A 91 -9.93 -0.44 21.74
N GLY A 92 -9.83 -1.38 20.81
CA GLY A 92 -8.58 -1.78 20.17
C GLY A 92 -7.97 -0.66 19.35
N LEU A 93 -8.79 0.13 18.68
CA LEU A 93 -8.35 1.26 17.87
C LEU A 93 -7.82 2.42 18.73
N GLU A 94 -8.51 2.73 19.81
CA GLU A 94 -8.07 3.73 20.79
C GLU A 94 -6.71 3.35 21.38
N LYS A 95 -6.60 2.13 21.92
CA LYS A 95 -5.33 1.61 22.45
C LYS A 95 -4.21 1.53 21.42
N PHE A 96 -4.53 1.13 20.19
CA PHE A 96 -3.55 1.09 19.11
C PHE A 96 -3.01 2.49 18.81
N ARG A 97 -3.89 3.49 18.70
CA ARG A 97 -3.50 4.88 18.45
C ARG A 97 -2.56 5.40 19.53
N ASP A 98 -2.88 5.14 20.79
CA ASP A 98 -2.07 5.58 21.92
C ASP A 98 -0.68 4.91 21.88
N SER A 99 -0.61 3.61 21.57
CA SER A 99 0.66 2.88 21.40
C SER A 99 1.47 3.31 20.17
N PHE A 100 0.80 3.76 19.11
CA PHE A 100 1.43 4.18 17.85
C PHE A 100 2.06 5.56 17.99
N ALA A 101 1.52 6.43 18.84
CA ALA A 101 2.11 7.72 19.16
C ALA A 101 3.45 7.59 19.93
N GLU A 102 3.66 6.48 20.62
CA GLU A 102 4.86 6.22 21.43
C GLU A 102 6.01 5.55 20.66
N THR A 103 5.74 4.95 19.50
CA THR A 103 6.76 4.29 18.67
C THR A 103 7.07 5.12 17.43
N MET A 104 8.35 5.48 17.20
CA MET A 104 8.73 6.22 16.00
C MET A 104 8.22 5.48 14.74
N PRO A 105 7.52 6.14 13.80
CA PRO A 105 6.84 5.51 12.67
C PRO A 105 7.75 4.70 11.74
N ASP A 106 9.05 4.97 11.80
CA ASP A 106 10.01 4.70 10.72
C ASP A 106 10.73 3.36 10.84
N GLU A 107 10.58 2.64 11.96
CA GLU A 107 11.13 1.29 12.13
C GLU A 107 10.12 0.36 12.77
N PHE A 108 9.46 -0.45 11.94
CA PHE A 108 8.68 -1.60 12.39
C PHE A 108 9.23 -2.88 11.75
N THR A 109 9.59 -3.84 12.61
CA THR A 109 10.09 -5.14 12.18
C THR A 109 9.04 -6.20 12.50
N ILE A 110 8.70 -7.02 11.50
CA ILE A 110 7.72 -8.11 11.65
C ILE A 110 8.38 -9.38 12.24
N GLU A 111 9.67 -9.31 12.60
CA GLU A 111 10.43 -10.43 13.17
C GLU A 111 9.71 -11.06 14.36
N GLY A 112 9.52 -12.38 14.30
CA GLY A 112 8.73 -13.15 15.27
C GLY A 112 7.28 -13.42 14.86
N HIS A 113 6.77 -12.77 13.80
CA HIS A 113 5.40 -12.94 13.28
C HIS A 113 5.42 -13.36 11.81
N ALA A 114 5.95 -14.56 11.54
CA ALA A 114 6.19 -15.08 10.18
C ALA A 114 4.94 -15.13 9.28
N ASP A 115 3.75 -15.10 9.88
CA ASP A 115 2.47 -15.09 9.17
C ASP A 115 2.15 -13.75 8.49
N PHE A 116 2.93 -12.69 8.76
CA PHE A 116 2.72 -11.37 8.17
C PHE A 116 3.89 -10.93 7.30
N THR A 117 3.59 -10.47 6.10
CA THR A 117 4.51 -9.80 5.19
C THR A 117 3.79 -8.64 4.47
N ALA A 118 4.54 -7.76 3.84
CA ALA A 118 4.00 -6.95 2.74
C ALA A 118 4.69 -7.39 1.46
N GLU A 119 3.93 -7.73 0.43
CA GLU A 119 4.46 -8.16 -0.86
C GLU A 119 4.13 -7.12 -1.92
N VAL A 120 5.15 -6.62 -2.61
CA VAL A 120 5.00 -5.80 -3.80
C VAL A 120 5.22 -6.68 -5.01
N THR A 121 4.29 -6.69 -5.96
CA THR A 121 4.44 -7.42 -7.21
C THR A 121 4.24 -6.49 -8.41
N PHE A 122 5.09 -6.64 -9.41
CA PHE A 122 4.97 -6.00 -10.72
C PHE A 122 4.68 -7.07 -11.78
N GLN A 123 3.74 -6.82 -12.67
CA GLN A 123 3.46 -7.72 -13.78
C GLN A 123 3.07 -6.96 -15.05
N LEU A 124 3.59 -7.39 -16.21
CA LEU A 124 3.18 -6.88 -17.51
C LEU A 124 1.97 -7.67 -18.02
N ILE A 125 0.84 -7.00 -18.22
CA ILE A 125 -0.39 -7.60 -18.73
C ILE A 125 -0.94 -6.74 -19.86
N ASN A 126 -0.97 -7.28 -21.09
CA ASN A 126 -1.50 -6.58 -22.26
C ASN A 126 -0.89 -5.18 -22.48
N LYS A 127 0.44 -5.06 -22.32
CA LYS A 127 1.22 -3.79 -22.36
C LYS A 127 0.95 -2.82 -21.21
N SER A 128 0.12 -3.18 -20.25
CA SER A 128 -0.08 -2.43 -19.02
C SER A 128 0.79 -2.98 -17.90
N ILE A 129 1.33 -2.10 -17.06
CA ILE A 129 2.04 -2.50 -15.84
C ILE A 129 1.01 -2.59 -14.71
N LEU A 130 0.87 -3.77 -14.14
CA LEU A 130 0.08 -3.99 -12.93
C LEU A 130 1.02 -3.99 -11.72
N ILE A 131 0.82 -3.04 -10.82
CA ILE A 131 1.46 -2.97 -9.51
C ILE A 131 0.47 -3.53 -8.49
N MET A 132 0.92 -4.48 -7.67
CA MET A 132 0.12 -5.11 -6.62
C MET A 132 0.82 -4.93 -5.29
N VAL A 133 0.09 -4.51 -4.26
CA VAL A 133 0.58 -4.47 -2.88
C VAL A 133 -0.34 -5.33 -2.04
N LYS A 134 0.22 -6.43 -1.53
CA LYS A 134 -0.49 -7.45 -0.75
C LYS A 134 -0.05 -7.40 0.69
N ASN A 135 -1.01 -7.52 1.60
CA ASN A 135 -0.76 -7.74 3.02
C ASN A 135 -1.65 -8.86 3.56
N GLN A 136 -1.12 -9.65 4.51
CA GLN A 136 -1.89 -10.63 5.26
C GLN A 136 -2.75 -9.90 6.30
N GLY A 137 -4.04 -10.20 6.29
CA GLY A 137 -5.03 -9.54 7.14
C GLY A 137 -6.31 -9.24 6.40
N VAL A 138 -7.41 -9.79 6.91
CA VAL A 138 -8.76 -9.46 6.48
C VAL A 138 -9.09 -8.05 6.96
N MET A 139 -9.59 -7.20 6.05
CA MET A 139 -10.14 -5.91 6.43
C MET A 139 -11.41 -6.10 7.27
N THR A 140 -11.54 -5.35 8.36
CA THR A 140 -12.82 -5.24 9.06
C THR A 140 -13.84 -4.53 8.17
N ARG A 141 -15.13 -4.66 8.49
CA ARG A 141 -16.19 -3.89 7.80
C ARG A 141 -15.98 -2.38 7.90
N GLU A 142 -15.32 -1.90 8.94
CA GLU A 142 -14.99 -0.49 9.10
C GLU A 142 -13.82 -0.08 8.20
N GLU A 143 -12.77 -0.91 8.13
CA GLU A 143 -11.63 -0.67 7.23
C GLU A 143 -12.07 -0.64 5.76
N VAL A 144 -12.95 -1.56 5.34
CA VAL A 144 -13.56 -1.55 4.00
C VAL A 144 -14.30 -0.24 3.73
N ARG A 145 -15.21 0.16 4.64
CA ARG A 145 -15.96 1.42 4.51
C ARG A 145 -15.04 2.64 4.43
N ASN A 146 -13.94 2.63 5.18
CA ASN A 146 -12.97 3.72 5.16
C ASN A 146 -12.22 3.77 3.82
N VAL A 147 -11.76 2.62 3.29
CA VAL A 147 -11.10 2.58 1.96
C VAL A 147 -12.05 3.03 0.86
N ASP A 148 -13.29 2.55 0.85
CA ASP A 148 -14.29 2.94 -0.14
C ASP A 148 -14.58 4.44 -0.08
N PHE A 149 -14.82 4.97 1.13
CA PHE A 149 -15.02 6.40 1.34
C PHE A 149 -13.84 7.22 0.80
N MET A 150 -12.61 6.76 1.04
CA MET A 150 -11.39 7.42 0.57
C MET A 150 -11.27 7.45 -0.95
N LEU A 151 -11.57 6.33 -1.62
CA LEU A 151 -11.57 6.26 -3.08
C LEU A 151 -12.65 7.18 -3.68
N GLU A 152 -13.88 7.12 -3.15
CA GLU A 152 -15.00 7.99 -3.58
C GLU A 152 -14.72 9.47 -3.36
N ARG A 153 -14.08 9.83 -2.23
CA ARG A 153 -13.67 11.19 -1.95
C ARG A 153 -12.67 11.70 -3.01
N GLY A 154 -11.69 10.88 -3.36
CA GLY A 154 -10.75 11.19 -4.44
C GLY A 154 -11.42 11.32 -5.82
N ARG A 155 -12.48 10.55 -6.08
CA ARG A 155 -13.29 10.68 -7.31
C ARG A 155 -14.00 12.04 -7.35
N LYS A 156 -14.60 12.47 -6.23
CA LYS A 156 -15.37 13.70 -6.11
C LYS A 156 -14.56 14.98 -6.32
N PHE A 157 -13.39 15.09 -5.70
CA PHE A 157 -12.61 16.34 -5.69
C PHE A 157 -11.60 16.41 -6.82
N SER A 158 -11.45 17.55 -7.48
CA SER A 158 -10.52 17.66 -8.62
C SER A 158 -9.13 18.14 -8.21
N GLN A 159 -9.02 18.80 -7.05
CA GLN A 159 -7.76 19.38 -6.58
C GLN A 159 -7.43 18.90 -5.16
N VAL A 160 -6.15 18.66 -4.90
CA VAL A 160 -5.67 18.25 -3.56
C VAL A 160 -6.06 19.28 -2.50
N ALA A 161 -6.02 20.57 -2.85
CA ALA A 161 -6.42 21.66 -1.95
C ALA A 161 -7.86 21.50 -1.42
N GLU A 162 -8.80 21.01 -2.25
CA GLU A 162 -10.20 20.78 -1.86
C GLU A 162 -10.34 19.66 -0.83
N ILE A 163 -9.46 18.65 -0.87
CA ILE A 163 -9.45 17.57 0.11
C ILE A 163 -8.83 18.05 1.44
N LEU A 164 -7.81 18.91 1.38
CA LEU A 164 -7.14 19.43 2.57
C LEU A 164 -8.02 20.39 3.39
N THR A 165 -8.95 21.09 2.73
CA THR A 165 -9.90 22.00 3.38
C THR A 165 -11.18 21.32 3.86
N ASP A 166 -11.41 20.07 3.46
CA ASP A 166 -12.57 19.29 3.88
C ASP A 166 -12.31 18.67 5.27
N GLU A 167 -13.10 19.11 6.27
CA GLU A 167 -12.97 18.84 7.72
C GLU A 167 -13.26 17.37 8.12
N VAL A 168 -12.78 16.39 7.35
CA VAL A 168 -12.99 14.98 7.67
C VAL A 168 -12.02 14.54 8.76
N LYS A 169 -12.52 14.46 10.00
CA LYS A 169 -11.86 13.75 11.10
C LYS A 169 -11.93 12.24 10.87
N THR A 170 -10.96 11.67 10.14
CA THR A 170 -10.79 10.21 10.14
C THR A 170 -10.31 9.77 11.52
N ARG A 171 -11.00 8.81 12.17
CA ARG A 171 -10.64 8.26 13.49
C ARG A 171 -9.19 7.73 13.56
N GLU A 172 -8.63 7.39 12.41
CA GLU A 172 -7.33 6.73 12.25
C GLU A 172 -6.14 7.63 11.89
N GLY A 173 -6.32 8.96 11.84
CA GLY A 173 -5.24 9.95 11.65
C GLY A 173 -4.34 9.67 10.43
N GLY A 174 -4.65 10.27 9.27
CA GLY A 174 -3.83 10.14 8.05
C GLY A 174 -4.59 9.74 6.78
N GLY A 175 -5.93 9.73 6.82
CA GLY A 175 -6.79 9.33 5.70
C GLY A 175 -6.92 10.40 4.62
N LEU A 176 -5.82 10.73 3.95
CA LEU A 176 -5.83 11.54 2.72
C LEU A 176 -5.17 10.82 1.54
N GLY A 177 -4.24 9.90 1.81
CA GLY A 177 -3.31 9.37 0.80
C GLY A 177 -3.98 8.69 -0.39
N LEU A 178 -4.89 7.76 -0.16
CA LEU A 178 -5.67 7.12 -1.24
C LEU A 178 -6.47 8.15 -2.06
N SER A 179 -7.10 9.14 -1.42
CA SER A 179 -7.85 10.17 -2.15
C SER A 179 -6.91 11.06 -2.98
N MET A 180 -5.74 11.40 -2.45
CA MET A 180 -4.70 12.14 -3.16
C MET A 180 -4.17 11.37 -4.37
N LEU A 181 -3.97 10.05 -4.24
CA LEU A 181 -3.58 9.20 -5.38
C LEU A 181 -4.62 9.25 -6.49
N VAL A 182 -5.91 9.14 -6.17
CA VAL A 182 -6.98 9.25 -7.18
C VAL A 182 -6.96 10.61 -7.89
N ILE A 183 -6.68 11.71 -7.18
CA ILE A 183 -6.51 13.02 -7.81
C ILE A 183 -5.29 13.05 -8.74
N LEU A 184 -4.14 12.54 -8.28
CA LEU A 184 -2.93 12.48 -9.11
C LEU A 184 -3.15 11.66 -10.38
N MET A 185 -3.86 10.54 -10.28
CA MET A 185 -4.26 9.73 -11.44
C MET A 185 -5.08 10.53 -12.45
N LYS A 186 -6.10 11.27 -11.97
CA LYS A 186 -6.94 12.11 -12.84
C LYS A 186 -6.14 13.20 -13.54
N ASN A 187 -5.22 13.84 -12.82
CA ASN A 187 -4.36 14.88 -13.39
C ASN A 187 -3.43 14.34 -14.49
N MET A 188 -3.12 13.04 -14.46
CA MET A 188 -2.35 12.34 -15.48
C MET A 188 -3.22 11.70 -16.58
N GLY A 189 -4.55 11.86 -16.52
CA GLY A 189 -5.48 11.24 -17.46
C GLY A 189 -5.64 9.73 -17.28
N LEU A 190 -5.19 9.17 -16.16
CA LEU A 190 -5.33 7.74 -15.85
C LEU A 190 -6.74 7.47 -15.30
N PRO A 191 -7.48 6.46 -15.82
CA PRO A 191 -8.79 6.09 -15.28
C PRO A 191 -8.69 5.73 -13.80
N VAL A 192 -9.60 6.25 -12.98
CA VAL A 192 -9.58 6.03 -11.53
C VAL A 192 -9.87 4.57 -11.17
N GLU A 193 -10.53 3.82 -12.07
CA GLU A 193 -10.78 2.38 -12.00
C GLU A 193 -9.48 1.56 -12.06
N ASN A 194 -8.38 2.16 -12.52
CA ASN A 194 -7.08 1.51 -12.49
C ASN A 194 -6.52 1.35 -11.08
N LEU A 195 -7.07 2.05 -10.08
CA LEU A 195 -6.78 1.84 -8.65
C LEU A 195 -7.96 1.15 -8.00
N TYR A 196 -7.74 -0.08 -7.54
CA TYR A 196 -8.77 -0.89 -6.88
C TYR A 196 -8.14 -1.84 -5.88
N TYR A 197 -8.97 -2.51 -5.09
CA TYR A 197 -8.50 -3.52 -4.15
C TYR A 197 -9.41 -4.75 -4.18
N LYS A 198 -8.89 -5.87 -3.70
CA LYS A 198 -9.64 -7.11 -3.45
C LYS A 198 -9.33 -7.59 -2.06
N VAL A 199 -10.39 -8.02 -1.36
CA VAL A 199 -10.28 -8.66 -0.04
C VAL A 199 -10.62 -10.13 -0.22
N HIS A 200 -9.68 -11.00 0.18
CA HIS A 200 -9.86 -12.44 0.27
C HIS A 200 -9.76 -12.85 1.75
N GLU A 201 -10.24 -14.04 2.11
CA GLU A 201 -10.41 -14.51 3.49
C GLU A 201 -9.19 -14.38 4.42
N LYS A 202 -7.98 -14.18 3.89
CA LYS A 202 -6.76 -14.00 4.67
C LYS A 202 -5.88 -12.84 4.22
N GLU A 203 -6.24 -12.16 3.13
CA GLU A 203 -5.36 -11.20 2.49
C GLU A 203 -6.12 -10.07 1.84
N THR A 204 -5.48 -8.90 1.81
CA THR A 204 -5.94 -7.78 1.02
C THR A 204 -4.88 -7.43 -0.01
N VAL A 205 -5.31 -7.18 -1.23
CA VAL A 205 -4.43 -6.79 -2.34
C VAL A 205 -4.95 -5.51 -2.96
N PHE A 206 -4.11 -4.47 -2.97
CA PHE A 206 -4.34 -3.27 -3.76
C PHE A 206 -3.67 -3.42 -5.12
N PHE A 207 -4.31 -2.86 -6.14
CA PHE A 207 -3.89 -2.91 -7.54
C PHE A 207 -3.82 -1.49 -8.08
N LEU A 208 -2.72 -1.16 -8.75
CA LEU A 208 -2.60 0.03 -9.60
C LEU A 208 -2.19 -0.42 -11.00
N LYS A 209 -3.00 -0.10 -12.00
CA LYS A 209 -2.73 -0.38 -13.41
C LYS A 209 -2.22 0.88 -14.13
N LEU A 210 -1.06 0.79 -14.76
CA LEU A 210 -0.50 1.83 -15.63
C LEU A 210 -0.67 1.40 -17.09
N ASN A 211 -1.12 2.30 -17.96
CA ASN A 211 -1.40 2.03 -19.38
C ASN A 211 -0.56 2.91 -20.32
#